data_AF-A0A2T5GVT1-F1
#
_entry.id   AF-A0A2T5GVT1-F1
#
_cell.length_a   1.000
_cell.length_b   1.000
_cell.length_c   1.000
_cell.angle_alpha   90.00
_cell.angle_beta   90.00
_cell.angle_gamma   90.00
#
_symmetry.space_group_name_H-M   'P 1'
#
loop_
_entity.id
_entity.type
_entity.pdbx_description
1 polymer ?
#
loop_
_entity_poly.entity_id
_entity_poly.type
_entity_poly.pdbx_seq_one_letter_code
_entity_poly.pdbx_strand_id
1 'polypeptide(L)'
;MTEITVHTLIYTKADLDRAPPAERLFFLMASSVANDTQMFNKTLAVILAQDDAGHRLINQGNSAFGLMILRMLTGRLNEAWKLVRKHQAMIETTYESGLSDEGRIAFRAILAYFDRPKPGSLIWRVRDGMAFHHAPEHVEAAYQSLDPNADIGDYIHRNIGNTLFYTIEMLQYETLKNLAGVDDHIMALSQLITDTRVQTVNFNSFIFSFTLAFAKRYLPHALNRLADEAETIPVPRFDELSLPYFSLLPGAQ
;
A
#
# COMPACT_ATOMS: atom_id res chain seq x y z
N MET A 1 0.90 -26.08 -11.69
CA MET A 1 0.20 -24.79 -11.44
C MET A 1 -0.85 -25.05 -10.38
N THR A 2 -0.95 -24.16 -9.40
CA THR A 2 -2.01 -24.23 -8.38
C THR A 2 -3.27 -23.58 -8.96
N GLU A 3 -4.45 -24.02 -8.53
CA GLU A 3 -5.71 -23.42 -8.93
C GLU A 3 -6.36 -22.74 -7.73
N ILE A 4 -7.07 -21.65 -7.98
CA ILE A 4 -7.97 -21.02 -7.00
C ILE A 4 -9.33 -20.78 -7.62
N THR A 5 -10.37 -20.81 -6.80
CA THR A 5 -11.72 -20.39 -7.19
C THR A 5 -11.92 -18.92 -6.82
N VAL A 6 -12.32 -18.12 -7.80
CA VAL A 6 -12.66 -16.70 -7.64
C VAL A 6 -14.16 -16.54 -7.83
N HIS A 7 -14.80 -15.80 -6.92
CA HIS A 7 -16.23 -15.50 -7.01
C HIS A 7 -16.45 -14.08 -7.50
N THR A 8 -17.46 -13.89 -8.36
CA THR A 8 -17.82 -12.60 -8.93
C THR A 8 -19.14 -12.11 -8.34
N LEU A 9 -19.10 -10.94 -7.71
CA LEU A 9 -20.33 -10.26 -7.26
C LEU A 9 -20.91 -9.45 -8.43
N ILE A 10 -21.90 -10.00 -9.14
CA ILE A 10 -22.52 -9.35 -10.31
C ILE A 10 -23.74 -8.52 -9.90
N TYR A 11 -23.72 -7.23 -10.23
CA TYR A 11 -24.83 -6.30 -10.03
C TYR A 11 -24.82 -5.23 -11.13
N THR A 12 -25.97 -4.59 -11.36
CA THR A 12 -26.09 -3.50 -12.34
C THR A 12 -25.87 -2.14 -11.70
N LYS A 13 -25.66 -1.09 -12.52
CA LYS A 13 -25.69 0.30 -12.05
C LYS A 13 -27.03 0.63 -11.36
N ALA A 14 -28.15 0.11 -11.88
CA ALA A 14 -29.47 0.34 -11.30
C ALA A 14 -29.60 -0.26 -9.90
N ASP A 15 -28.92 -1.38 -9.62
CA ASP A 15 -28.87 -1.95 -8.28
C ASP A 15 -28.09 -1.05 -7.31
N LEU A 16 -26.96 -0.50 -7.75
CA LEU A 16 -26.21 0.50 -6.96
C LEU A 16 -27.02 1.79 -6.76
N ASP A 17 -27.82 2.20 -7.73
CA ASP A 17 -28.66 3.41 -7.64
C ASP A 17 -29.74 3.32 -6.55
N ARG A 18 -30.02 2.11 -6.02
CA ARG A 18 -30.89 1.94 -4.85
C ARG A 18 -30.23 2.37 -3.54
N ALA A 19 -28.91 2.40 -3.48
CA ALA A 19 -28.19 2.87 -2.30
C ALA A 19 -28.16 4.41 -2.26
N PRO A 20 -28.25 5.03 -1.07
CA PRO A 20 -28.09 6.48 -0.93
C PRO A 20 -26.76 6.96 -1.55
N PRO A 21 -26.72 8.17 -2.15
CA PRO A 21 -25.55 8.63 -2.89
C PRO A 21 -24.22 8.57 -2.11
N ALA A 22 -24.24 8.94 -0.83
CA ALA A 22 -23.04 8.91 0.02
C ALA A 22 -22.54 7.47 0.28
N GLU A 23 -23.45 6.54 0.54
CA GLU A 23 -23.12 5.12 0.80
C GLU A 23 -22.55 4.46 -0.45
N ARG A 24 -23.21 4.68 -1.61
CA ARG A 24 -22.74 4.19 -2.91
C ARG A 24 -21.36 4.74 -3.27
N LEU A 25 -21.15 6.05 -3.10
CA LEU A 25 -19.87 6.68 -3.40
C LEU A 25 -18.77 6.13 -2.50
N PHE A 26 -19.04 5.96 -1.20
CA PHE A 26 -18.07 5.37 -0.29
C PHE A 26 -17.74 3.92 -0.67
N PHE A 27 -18.71 3.09 -1.01
CA PHE A 27 -18.49 1.72 -1.51
C PHE A 27 -17.54 1.67 -2.71
N LEU A 28 -17.76 2.51 -3.72
CA LEU A 28 -16.92 2.58 -4.92
C LEU A 28 -15.51 3.09 -4.61
N MET A 29 -15.39 4.12 -3.77
CA MET A 29 -14.07 4.66 -3.39
C MET A 29 -13.29 3.69 -2.50
N ALA A 30 -13.94 3.04 -1.54
CA ALA A 30 -13.31 2.09 -0.61
C ALA A 30 -12.83 0.84 -1.35
N SER A 31 -13.62 0.31 -2.28
CA SER A 31 -13.20 -0.82 -3.13
C SER A 31 -12.02 -0.46 -4.04
N SER A 32 -11.99 0.76 -4.59
CA SER A 32 -10.80 1.27 -5.30
C SER A 32 -9.57 1.34 -4.38
N VAL A 33 -9.72 1.82 -3.15
CA VAL A 33 -8.62 1.81 -2.16
C VAL A 33 -8.12 0.39 -1.90
N ALA A 34 -9.02 -0.58 -1.70
CA ALA A 34 -8.64 -1.97 -1.46
C ALA A 34 -7.89 -2.59 -2.65
N ASN A 35 -8.27 -2.26 -3.88
CA ASN A 35 -7.52 -2.71 -5.07
C ASN A 35 -6.09 -2.17 -5.03
N ASP A 36 -5.91 -0.87 -4.81
CA ASP A 36 -4.59 -0.25 -4.82
C ASP A 36 -3.70 -0.78 -3.70
N THR A 37 -4.23 -0.88 -2.47
CA THR A 37 -3.46 -1.39 -1.32
C THR A 37 -3.03 -2.83 -1.53
N GLN A 38 -3.90 -3.68 -2.09
CA GLN A 38 -3.58 -5.08 -2.37
C GLN A 38 -2.55 -5.20 -3.50
N MET A 39 -2.66 -4.41 -4.56
CA MET A 39 -1.67 -4.40 -5.65
C MET A 39 -0.29 -3.99 -5.13
N PHE A 40 -0.19 -2.87 -4.41
CA PHE A 40 1.10 -2.43 -3.86
C PHE A 40 1.67 -3.41 -2.82
N ASN A 41 0.84 -3.93 -1.93
CA ASN A 41 1.29 -4.89 -0.91
C ASN A 41 1.79 -6.19 -1.55
N LYS A 42 1.10 -6.68 -2.58
CA LYS A 42 1.54 -7.86 -3.35
C LYS A 42 2.86 -7.59 -4.06
N THR A 43 2.98 -6.46 -4.76
CA THR A 43 4.23 -6.07 -5.44
C THR A 43 5.39 -5.94 -4.45
N LEU A 44 5.17 -5.27 -3.31
CA LEU A 44 6.19 -5.15 -2.26
C LEU A 44 6.62 -6.51 -1.74
N ALA A 45 5.67 -7.42 -1.47
CA ALA A 45 5.99 -8.77 -1.00
C ALA A 45 6.78 -9.59 -2.04
N VAL A 46 6.53 -9.43 -3.34
CA VAL A 46 7.33 -10.08 -4.40
C VAL A 46 8.76 -9.54 -4.40
N ILE A 47 8.94 -8.21 -4.33
CA ILE A 47 10.27 -7.58 -4.33
C ILE A 47 11.08 -8.02 -3.09
N LEU A 48 10.45 -8.01 -1.90
CA LEU A 48 11.11 -8.36 -0.64
C LEU A 48 11.42 -9.86 -0.50
N ALA A 49 10.78 -10.73 -1.31
CA ALA A 49 11.02 -12.17 -1.28
C ALA A 49 12.18 -12.62 -2.18
N GLN A 50 12.77 -11.71 -2.97
CA GLN A 50 13.86 -12.05 -3.87
C GLN A 50 15.15 -12.37 -3.12
N ASP A 51 15.88 -13.39 -3.57
CA ASP A 51 17.24 -13.66 -3.14
C ASP A 51 18.19 -12.74 -3.91
N ASP A 52 19.02 -12.01 -3.18
CA ASP A 52 19.88 -10.99 -3.74
C ASP A 52 21.20 -11.57 -4.30
N ALA A 53 21.43 -12.89 -4.15
CA ALA A 53 22.59 -13.64 -4.65
C ALA A 53 23.97 -13.02 -4.33
N GLY A 54 24.05 -12.11 -3.36
CA GLY A 54 25.27 -11.44 -2.92
C GLY A 54 25.77 -10.29 -3.82
N HIS A 55 24.99 -9.84 -4.81
CA HIS A 55 25.42 -8.80 -5.75
C HIS A 55 25.02 -7.40 -5.28
N ARG A 56 25.96 -6.63 -4.73
CA ARG A 56 25.74 -5.26 -4.19
C ARG A 56 24.76 -4.39 -5.01
N LEU A 57 24.98 -4.25 -6.32
CA LEU A 57 24.12 -3.44 -7.20
C LEU A 57 22.68 -3.95 -7.25
N ILE A 58 22.49 -5.28 -7.31
CA ILE A 58 21.17 -5.91 -7.31
C ILE A 58 20.46 -5.63 -5.98
N ASN A 59 21.14 -5.82 -4.85
CA ASN A 59 20.58 -5.54 -3.52
C ASN A 59 20.16 -4.07 -3.40
N GLN A 60 21.01 -3.14 -3.85
CA GLN A 60 20.73 -1.71 -3.78
C GLN A 60 19.58 -1.30 -4.70
N GLY A 61 19.51 -1.86 -5.91
CA GLY A 61 18.41 -1.63 -6.85
C GLY A 61 17.08 -2.15 -6.32
N ASN A 62 17.04 -3.39 -5.82
CA ASN A 62 15.83 -4.00 -5.26
C ASN A 62 15.39 -3.30 -3.97
N SER A 63 16.33 -2.87 -3.12
CA SER A 63 16.02 -2.11 -1.90
C SER A 63 15.40 -0.75 -2.22
N ALA A 64 15.99 -0.01 -3.17
CA ALA A 64 15.44 1.25 -3.65
C ALA A 64 14.03 1.06 -4.25
N PHE A 65 13.85 0.00 -5.04
CA PHE A 65 12.55 -0.30 -5.64
C PHE A 65 11.50 -0.66 -4.58
N GLY A 66 11.87 -1.50 -3.62
CA GLY A 66 11.03 -1.84 -2.46
C GLY A 66 10.64 -0.58 -1.66
N LEU A 67 11.58 0.33 -1.39
CA LEU A 67 11.29 1.59 -0.71
C LEU A 67 10.34 2.48 -1.51
N MET A 68 10.49 2.56 -2.84
CA MET A 68 9.54 3.29 -3.70
C MET A 68 8.12 2.73 -3.56
N ILE A 69 7.94 1.41 -3.70
CA ILE A 69 6.62 0.78 -3.57
C ILE A 69 6.06 0.96 -2.15
N LEU A 70 6.90 0.83 -1.11
CA LEU A 70 6.51 1.06 0.29
C LEU A 70 6.02 2.50 0.52
N ARG A 71 6.69 3.51 -0.05
CA ARG A 71 6.27 4.92 0.00
C ARG A 71 4.91 5.12 -0.68
N MET A 72 4.70 4.52 -1.85
CA MET A 72 3.42 4.60 -2.57
C MET A 72 2.28 3.96 -1.77
N LEU A 73 2.50 2.77 -1.20
CA LEU A 73 1.52 2.10 -0.33
C LEU A 73 1.21 2.95 0.90
N THR A 74 2.24 3.47 1.57
CA THR A 74 2.11 4.37 2.73
C THR A 74 1.27 5.60 2.40
N GLY A 75 1.59 6.27 1.29
CA GLY A 75 0.84 7.41 0.79
C GLY A 75 -0.63 7.05 0.51
N ARG A 76 -0.89 5.89 -0.10
CA ARG A 76 -2.25 5.42 -0.39
C ARG A 76 -3.05 5.13 0.88
N LEU A 77 -2.45 4.55 1.92
CA LEU A 77 -3.09 4.34 3.22
C LEU A 77 -3.48 5.65 3.90
N ASN A 78 -2.71 6.72 3.72
CA ASN A 78 -3.08 8.04 4.22
C ASN A 78 -4.31 8.62 3.49
N GLU A 79 -4.40 8.45 2.17
CA GLU A 79 -5.58 8.86 1.41
C GLU A 79 -6.82 7.99 1.77
N ALA A 80 -6.60 6.69 2.02
CA ALA A 80 -7.63 5.79 2.56
C ALA A 80 -8.16 6.27 3.91
N TRP A 81 -7.26 6.72 4.80
CA TRP A 81 -7.66 7.30 6.08
C TRP A 81 -8.54 8.54 5.90
N LYS A 82 -8.15 9.49 5.03
CA LYS A 82 -8.97 10.68 4.75
C LYS A 82 -10.37 10.31 4.25
N LEU A 83 -10.46 9.28 3.40
CA LEU A 83 -11.73 8.77 2.91
C LEU A 83 -12.60 8.21 4.05
N VAL A 84 -12.04 7.39 4.93
CA VAL A 84 -12.72 6.83 6.10
C VAL A 84 -13.18 7.94 7.03
N ARG A 85 -12.28 8.86 7.40
CA ARG A 85 -12.58 10.00 8.27
C ARG A 85 -13.73 10.85 7.74
N LYS A 86 -13.74 11.14 6.43
CA LYS A 86 -14.81 11.92 5.79
C LYS A 86 -16.19 11.26 5.92
N HIS A 87 -16.25 9.93 5.99
CA HIS A 87 -17.50 9.16 6.08
C HIS A 87 -17.71 8.50 7.44
N GLN A 88 -16.91 8.86 8.45
CA GLN A 88 -16.88 8.20 9.75
C GLN A 88 -18.27 8.13 10.41
N ALA A 89 -18.98 9.26 10.45
CA ALA A 89 -20.31 9.31 11.05
C ALA A 89 -21.28 8.31 10.39
N MET A 90 -21.28 8.22 9.05
CA MET A 90 -22.10 7.26 8.31
C MET A 90 -21.71 5.81 8.64
N ILE A 91 -20.40 5.52 8.73
CA ILE A 91 -19.89 4.19 9.06
C ILE A 91 -20.35 3.78 10.47
N GLU A 92 -20.14 4.65 11.46
CA GLU A 92 -20.47 4.40 12.87
C GLU A 92 -21.97 4.22 13.08
N THR A 93 -22.80 5.07 12.47
CA THR A 93 -24.26 5.02 12.70
C THR A 93 -24.96 3.92 11.90
N THR A 94 -24.49 3.62 10.69
CA THR A 94 -25.25 2.82 9.72
C THR A 94 -24.67 1.43 9.52
N TYR A 95 -23.35 1.27 9.64
CA TYR A 95 -22.66 0.05 9.23
C TYR A 95 -21.95 -0.69 10.35
N GLU A 96 -21.49 -0.01 11.39
CA GLU A 96 -20.63 -0.62 12.41
C GLU A 96 -21.27 -1.82 13.12
N SER A 97 -22.59 -1.78 13.34
CA SER A 97 -23.34 -2.91 13.91
C SER A 97 -23.43 -4.12 12.98
N GLY A 98 -23.28 -3.93 11.67
CA GLY A 98 -23.30 -4.96 10.64
C GLY A 98 -21.92 -5.44 10.18
N LEU A 99 -20.84 -4.84 10.69
CA LEU A 99 -19.47 -5.32 10.43
C LEU A 99 -19.22 -6.64 11.19
N SER A 100 -18.35 -7.49 10.62
CA SER A 100 -17.78 -8.61 11.40
C SER A 100 -16.95 -8.09 12.57
N ASP A 101 -16.66 -8.96 13.54
CA ASP A 101 -15.82 -8.60 14.69
C ASP A 101 -14.43 -8.14 14.24
N GLU A 102 -13.82 -8.84 13.27
CA GLU A 102 -12.53 -8.46 12.69
C GLU A 102 -12.60 -7.11 12.00
N GLY A 103 -13.67 -6.85 11.22
CA GLY A 103 -13.87 -5.58 10.53
C GLY A 103 -14.04 -4.40 11.47
N ARG A 104 -14.75 -4.61 12.58
CA ARG A 104 -14.95 -3.62 13.64
C ARG A 104 -13.67 -3.35 14.43
N ILE A 105 -12.95 -4.39 14.82
CA ILE A 105 -11.62 -4.25 15.47
C ILE A 105 -10.68 -3.46 14.55
N ALA A 106 -10.62 -3.83 13.28
CA ALA A 106 -9.80 -3.16 12.28
C ALA A 106 -10.19 -1.69 12.09
N PHE A 107 -11.49 -1.39 12.00
CA PHE A 107 -11.97 0.00 11.92
C PHE A 107 -11.51 0.83 13.13
N ARG A 108 -11.68 0.32 14.35
CA ARG A 108 -11.23 1.01 15.57
C ARG A 108 -9.71 1.16 15.64
N ALA A 109 -8.96 0.18 15.14
CA ALA A 109 -7.50 0.27 15.05
C ALA A 109 -7.02 1.35 14.07
N ILE A 110 -7.73 1.53 12.94
CA ILE A 110 -7.45 2.62 11.99
C ILE A 110 -7.64 3.98 12.68
N LEU A 111 -8.79 4.19 13.34
CA LEU A 111 -9.06 5.45 14.07
C LEU A 111 -7.94 5.72 15.08
N ALA A 112 -7.66 4.74 15.95
CA ALA A 112 -6.65 4.87 17.01
C ALA A 112 -5.23 5.16 16.48
N TYR A 113 -4.88 4.65 15.30
CA TYR A 113 -3.58 4.88 14.71
C TYR A 113 -3.46 6.26 14.04
N PHE A 114 -4.48 6.69 13.29
CA PHE A 114 -4.42 7.92 12.49
C PHE A 114 -4.93 9.17 13.20
N ASP A 115 -5.75 9.06 14.24
CA ASP A 115 -6.21 10.20 15.06
C ASP A 115 -5.19 10.66 16.11
N ARG A 116 -3.98 10.08 16.10
CA ARG A 116 -2.91 10.50 17.01
C ARG A 116 -2.63 12.01 16.89
N PRO A 117 -2.45 12.73 18.01
CA PRO A 117 -2.09 14.13 17.98
C PRO A 117 -0.73 14.32 17.30
N LYS A 118 -0.47 15.56 16.86
CA LYS A 118 0.80 15.91 16.19
C LYS A 118 2.01 15.43 17.03
N PRO A 119 3.05 14.87 16.39
CA PRO A 119 3.33 14.94 14.95
C PRO A 119 2.57 13.91 14.09
N GLY A 120 1.64 13.14 14.68
CA GLY A 120 0.81 12.17 13.97
C GLY A 120 1.48 10.81 13.83
N SER A 121 0.90 9.94 13.00
CA SER A 121 1.48 8.62 12.72
C SER A 121 2.70 8.70 11.78
N LEU A 122 3.57 7.68 11.79
CA LEU A 122 4.71 7.63 10.86
C LEU A 122 4.24 7.63 9.40
N ILE A 123 3.16 6.92 9.09
CA ILE A 123 2.54 6.93 7.76
C ILE A 123 2.15 8.36 7.33
N TRP A 124 1.62 9.16 8.24
CA TRP A 124 1.28 10.56 7.95
C TRP A 124 2.52 11.41 7.66
N ARG A 125 3.57 11.28 8.50
CA ARG A 125 4.84 11.98 8.31
C ARG A 125 5.54 11.62 6.99
N VAL A 126 5.57 10.33 6.65
CA VAL A 126 6.14 9.84 5.38
C VAL A 126 5.34 10.35 4.18
N ARG A 127 4.00 10.34 4.27
CA ARG A 127 3.14 10.89 3.21
C ARG A 127 3.47 12.35 2.91
N ASP A 128 3.59 13.17 3.95
CA ASP A 128 3.81 14.61 3.79
C ASP A 128 5.26 14.95 3.41
N GLY A 129 6.23 14.22 3.97
CA GLY A 129 7.65 14.55 3.84
C GLY A 129 8.40 13.89 2.68
N MET A 130 7.98 12.71 2.22
CA MET A 130 8.79 11.96 1.24
C MET A 130 8.04 11.07 0.23
N ALA A 131 6.74 10.82 0.41
CA ALA A 131 6.01 9.94 -0.51
C ALA A 131 5.66 10.61 -1.85
N PHE A 132 5.24 11.87 -1.82
CA PHE A 132 4.79 12.61 -3.02
C PHE A 132 5.36 14.02 -3.14
N HIS A 133 6.02 14.52 -2.10
CA HIS A 133 6.60 15.86 -2.09
C HIS A 133 8.11 15.76 -1.93
N HIS A 134 8.84 16.37 -2.87
CA HIS A 134 10.29 16.57 -2.75
C HIS A 134 10.54 17.88 -2.01
N ALA A 135 10.23 17.90 -0.72
CA ALA A 135 10.40 19.08 0.12
C ALA A 135 11.90 19.44 0.21
N PRO A 136 12.35 20.61 -0.30
CA PRO A 136 13.76 20.97 -0.34
C PRO A 136 14.44 20.90 1.02
N GLU A 137 13.73 21.26 2.08
CA GLU A 137 14.21 21.20 3.47
C GLU A 137 14.58 19.78 3.93
N HIS A 138 13.85 18.76 3.48
CA HIS A 138 14.15 17.37 3.81
C HIS A 138 15.34 16.85 3.01
N VAL A 139 15.41 17.23 1.73
CA VAL A 139 16.54 16.85 0.85
C VAL A 139 17.84 17.51 1.34
N GLU A 140 17.82 18.79 1.67
CA GLU A 140 18.97 19.52 2.21
C GLU A 140 19.43 18.91 3.55
N ALA A 141 18.50 18.67 4.48
CA ALA A 141 18.84 18.06 5.76
C ALA A 141 19.43 16.65 5.60
N ALA A 142 18.88 15.84 4.69
CA ALA A 142 19.43 14.53 4.37
C ALA A 142 20.83 14.65 3.75
N TYR A 143 21.04 15.56 2.80
CA TYR A 143 22.32 15.76 2.14
C TYR A 143 23.41 16.20 3.12
N GLN A 144 23.11 17.15 4.00
CA GLN A 144 24.03 17.63 5.04
C GLN A 144 24.35 16.56 6.10
N SER A 145 23.52 15.51 6.23
CA SER A 145 23.74 14.41 7.17
C SER A 145 24.63 13.29 6.63
N LEU A 146 24.93 13.30 5.32
CA LEU A 146 25.80 12.30 4.71
C LEU A 146 27.25 12.46 5.18
N ASP A 147 27.95 11.35 5.41
CA ASP A 147 29.40 11.35 5.59
C ASP A 147 30.05 11.94 4.32
N PRO A 148 30.92 12.97 4.42
CA PRO A 148 31.65 13.54 3.29
C PRO A 148 32.46 12.51 2.48
N ASN A 149 32.79 11.37 3.08
CA ASN A 149 33.52 10.27 2.44
C ASN A 149 32.62 9.09 2.07
N ALA A 150 31.29 9.23 2.20
CA ALA A 150 30.37 8.18 1.76
C ALA A 150 30.48 7.97 0.25
N ASP A 151 30.53 6.70 -0.16
CA ASP A 151 30.38 6.32 -1.56
C ASP A 151 28.94 6.59 -2.02
N ILE A 152 28.72 7.78 -2.59
CA ILE A 152 27.49 8.12 -3.30
C ILE A 152 27.68 7.94 -4.80
N GLY A 153 26.66 7.46 -5.50
CA GLY A 153 26.76 7.30 -6.94
C GLY A 153 25.50 6.73 -7.56
N ASP A 154 25.26 7.13 -8.80
CA ASP A 154 24.14 6.67 -9.61
C ASP A 154 24.56 5.49 -10.52
N TYR A 155 23.63 4.58 -10.77
CA TYR A 155 23.85 3.44 -11.67
C TYR A 155 23.27 3.77 -13.03
N ILE A 156 24.15 4.03 -13.99
CA ILE A 156 23.76 4.43 -15.35
C ILE A 156 23.94 3.25 -16.30
N HIS A 157 22.92 2.99 -17.12
CA HIS A 157 22.96 1.97 -18.16
C HIS A 157 22.52 2.58 -19.50
N ARG A 158 23.00 2.03 -20.62
CA ARG A 158 22.62 2.51 -21.98
C ARG A 158 21.10 2.48 -22.23
N ASN A 159 20.41 1.58 -21.54
CA ASN A 159 18.95 1.51 -21.52
C ASN A 159 18.43 2.18 -20.26
N ILE A 160 17.61 3.22 -20.43
CA ILE A 160 17.11 4.05 -19.33
C ILE A 160 16.32 3.27 -18.27
N GLY A 161 15.64 2.18 -18.66
CA GLY A 161 14.91 1.33 -17.71
C GLY A 161 15.82 0.56 -16.73
N ASN A 162 17.14 0.53 -16.98
CA ASN A 162 18.15 0.00 -16.05
C ASN A 162 19.02 1.11 -15.46
N THR A 163 18.57 2.37 -15.48
CA THR A 163 19.26 3.49 -14.84
C THR A 163 18.60 3.85 -13.53
N LEU A 164 19.37 3.77 -12.43
CA LEU A 164 18.94 4.14 -11.08
C LEU A 164 19.76 5.34 -10.59
N PHE A 165 19.08 6.47 -10.34
CA PHE A 165 19.67 7.59 -9.61
C PHE A 165 19.74 7.25 -8.12
N TYR A 166 20.64 6.34 -7.74
CA TYR A 166 20.68 5.77 -6.40
C TYR A 166 21.04 6.79 -5.32
N THR A 167 21.73 7.88 -5.67
CA THR A 167 22.06 8.96 -4.73
C THR A 167 20.80 9.54 -4.09
N ILE A 168 19.71 9.76 -4.86
CA ILE A 168 18.47 10.29 -4.27
C ILE A 168 17.83 9.26 -3.35
N GLU A 169 17.96 7.96 -3.62
CA GLU A 169 17.39 6.91 -2.76
C GLU A 169 18.14 6.82 -1.43
N MET A 170 19.45 7.06 -1.40
CA MET A 170 20.20 7.22 -0.14
C MET A 170 19.64 8.38 0.71
N LEU A 171 19.37 9.53 0.09
CA LEU A 171 18.75 10.68 0.77
C LEU A 171 17.34 10.37 1.28
N GLN A 172 16.61 9.46 0.62
CA GLN A 172 15.29 9.03 1.05
C GLN A 172 15.38 8.15 2.31
N TYR A 173 16.39 7.28 2.43
CA TYR A 173 16.63 6.55 3.69
C TYR A 173 16.97 7.50 4.84
N GLU A 174 17.80 8.52 4.60
CA GLU A 174 18.09 9.57 5.60
C GLU A 174 16.83 10.36 5.98
N THR A 175 16.01 10.73 5.02
CA THR A 175 14.73 11.41 5.26
C THR A 175 13.82 10.53 6.11
N LEU A 176 13.71 9.24 5.80
CA LEU A 176 12.90 8.29 6.58
C LEU A 176 13.39 8.18 8.03
N LYS A 177 14.71 8.11 8.24
CA LYS A 177 15.32 8.12 9.58
C LYS A 177 14.91 9.35 10.38
N ASN A 178 15.04 10.53 9.79
CA ASN A 178 14.65 11.81 10.38
C ASN A 178 13.15 11.86 10.68
N LEU A 179 12.32 11.40 9.74
CA LEU A 179 10.87 11.34 9.91
C LEU A 179 10.45 10.31 10.94
N ALA A 180 11.18 9.21 11.14
CA ALA A 180 10.91 8.23 12.18
C ALA A 180 11.32 8.75 13.57
N GLY A 181 12.38 9.57 13.64
CA GLY A 181 12.95 10.07 14.88
C GLY A 181 13.83 9.02 15.58
N VAL A 182 14.56 8.24 14.78
CA VAL A 182 15.51 7.21 15.24
C VAL A 182 16.85 7.44 14.56
N ASP A 183 17.95 6.90 15.08
CA ASP A 183 19.30 7.12 14.53
C ASP A 183 19.76 6.02 13.54
N ASP A 184 18.93 4.99 13.32
CA ASP A 184 19.25 3.83 12.49
C ASP A 184 18.25 3.67 11.33
N HIS A 185 18.75 3.59 10.10
CA HIS A 185 17.95 3.38 8.88
C HIS A 185 17.17 2.07 8.91
N ILE A 186 17.76 0.99 9.45
CA ILE A 186 17.13 -0.33 9.54
C ILE A 186 15.96 -0.27 10.52
N MET A 187 16.12 0.41 11.64
CA MET A 187 15.03 0.64 12.59
C MET A 187 13.89 1.46 11.96
N ALA A 188 14.23 2.56 11.27
CA ALA A 188 13.24 3.43 10.62
C ALA A 188 12.46 2.68 9.54
N LEU A 189 13.15 1.90 8.70
CA LEU A 189 12.55 1.08 7.66
C LEU A 189 11.67 -0.03 8.25
N SER A 190 12.16 -0.74 9.28
CA SER A 190 11.41 -1.80 9.96
C SER A 190 10.12 -1.27 10.60
N GLN A 191 10.18 -0.07 11.20
CA GLN A 191 9.01 0.59 11.74
C GLN A 191 8.01 0.94 10.64
N LEU A 192 8.46 1.53 9.51
CA LEU A 192 7.56 1.88 8.40
C LEU A 192 6.91 0.64 7.77
N ILE A 193 7.67 -0.43 7.55
CA ILE A 193 7.15 -1.71 7.05
C ILE A 193 6.09 -2.25 8.02
N THR A 194 6.38 -2.23 9.32
CA THR A 194 5.46 -2.76 10.35
C THR A 194 4.17 -1.97 10.38
N ASP A 195 4.25 -0.64 10.48
CA ASP A 195 3.09 0.25 10.47
C ASP A 195 2.26 0.07 9.19
N THR A 196 2.92 0.06 8.03
CA THR A 196 2.27 -0.09 6.72
C THR A 196 1.57 -1.44 6.59
N ARG A 197 2.22 -2.53 7.01
CA ARG A 197 1.65 -3.88 6.97
C ARG A 197 0.44 -3.99 7.89
N VAL A 198 0.55 -3.54 9.14
CA VAL A 198 -0.55 -3.57 10.11
C VAL A 198 -1.74 -2.77 9.59
N GLN A 199 -1.50 -1.55 9.10
CA GLN A 199 -2.60 -0.74 8.58
C GLN A 199 -3.18 -1.27 7.28
N THR A 200 -2.38 -1.88 6.40
CA THR A 200 -2.90 -2.58 5.21
C THR A 200 -3.86 -3.69 5.60
N VAL A 201 -3.51 -4.51 6.60
CA VAL A 201 -4.42 -5.54 7.14
C VAL A 201 -5.70 -4.91 7.69
N ASN A 202 -5.59 -3.88 8.52
CA ASN A 202 -6.76 -3.22 9.08
C ASN A 202 -7.67 -2.63 8.00
N PHE A 203 -7.13 -1.89 7.03
CA PHE A 203 -7.94 -1.34 5.93
C PHE A 203 -8.63 -2.43 5.12
N ASN A 204 -7.91 -3.51 4.77
CA ASN A 204 -8.49 -4.60 4.00
C ASN A 204 -9.61 -5.31 4.79
N SER A 205 -9.41 -5.62 6.07
CA SER A 205 -10.43 -6.24 6.93
C SER A 205 -11.66 -5.34 7.10
N PHE A 206 -11.45 -4.04 7.36
CA PHE A 206 -12.55 -3.09 7.47
C PHE A 206 -13.32 -2.95 6.15
N ILE A 207 -12.63 -2.71 5.03
CA ILE A 207 -13.26 -2.50 3.72
C ILE A 207 -14.01 -3.76 3.26
N PHE A 208 -13.46 -4.95 3.51
CA PHE A 208 -14.12 -6.20 3.20
C PHE A 208 -15.42 -6.36 4.01
N SER A 209 -15.36 -6.17 5.33
CA SER A 209 -16.55 -6.26 6.17
C SER A 209 -17.59 -5.19 5.83
N PHE A 210 -17.16 -3.97 5.50
CA PHE A 210 -18.04 -2.92 5.00
C PHE A 210 -18.71 -3.34 3.68
N THR A 211 -17.93 -3.88 2.74
CA THR A 211 -18.43 -4.33 1.43
C THR A 211 -19.49 -5.42 1.58
N LEU A 212 -19.27 -6.38 2.48
CA LEU A 212 -20.27 -7.40 2.79
C LEU A 212 -21.54 -6.80 3.41
N ALA A 213 -21.40 -5.87 4.36
CA ALA A 213 -22.55 -5.19 4.96
C ALA A 213 -23.34 -4.37 3.93
N PHE A 214 -22.65 -3.65 3.04
CA PHE A 214 -23.24 -2.93 1.91
C PHE A 214 -23.99 -3.88 0.96
N ALA A 215 -23.35 -4.97 0.56
CA ALA A 215 -23.95 -5.95 -0.35
C ALA A 215 -25.18 -6.63 0.27
N LYS A 216 -25.15 -6.98 1.56
CA LYS A 216 -26.33 -7.53 2.27
C LYS A 216 -27.52 -6.57 2.23
N ARG A 217 -27.25 -5.26 2.32
CA ARG A 217 -28.29 -4.23 2.38
C ARG A 217 -28.88 -3.88 1.01
N TYR A 218 -28.03 -3.75 -0.02
CA TYR A 218 -28.46 -3.21 -1.32
C TYR A 218 -28.33 -4.19 -2.49
N LEU A 219 -27.52 -5.24 -2.35
CA LEU A 219 -27.21 -6.21 -3.39
C LEU A 219 -27.52 -7.68 -2.97
N PRO A 220 -28.63 -7.98 -2.27
CA PRO A 220 -28.89 -9.34 -1.78
C PRO A 220 -29.02 -10.36 -2.92
N HIS A 221 -29.55 -9.94 -4.07
CA HIS A 221 -29.62 -10.79 -5.27
C HIS A 221 -28.23 -11.18 -5.80
N ALA A 222 -27.25 -10.27 -5.74
CA ALA A 222 -25.88 -10.53 -6.17
C ALA A 222 -25.20 -11.53 -5.23
N LEU A 223 -25.42 -11.40 -3.92
CA LEU A 223 -24.91 -12.36 -2.93
C LEU A 223 -25.52 -13.76 -3.11
N ASN A 224 -26.82 -13.85 -3.40
CA ASN A 224 -27.49 -15.13 -3.61
C ASN A 224 -26.94 -15.92 -4.81
N ARG A 225 -26.38 -15.22 -5.81
CA ARG A 225 -25.77 -15.83 -7.01
C ARG A 225 -24.28 -16.08 -6.90
N LEU A 226 -23.64 -15.72 -5.79
CA LEU A 226 -22.17 -15.75 -5.66
C LEU A 226 -21.57 -17.14 -5.88
N ALA A 227 -22.29 -18.20 -5.48
CA ALA A 227 -21.86 -19.59 -5.70
C ALA A 227 -21.96 -20.00 -7.18
N ASP A 228 -22.90 -19.44 -7.93
CA ASP A 228 -23.10 -19.72 -9.35
C ASP A 228 -22.12 -18.91 -10.23
N GLU A 229 -21.65 -17.76 -9.72
CA GLU A 229 -20.72 -16.86 -10.41
C GLU A 229 -19.27 -17.11 -9.97
N ALA A 230 -18.81 -18.35 -10.11
CA ALA A 230 -17.48 -18.79 -9.71
C ALA A 230 -16.66 -19.30 -10.90
N GLU A 231 -15.38 -18.93 -10.95
CA GLU A 231 -14.43 -19.41 -11.95
C GLU A 231 -13.18 -19.97 -11.25
N THR A 232 -12.76 -21.18 -11.64
CA THR A 232 -11.49 -21.75 -11.19
C THR A 232 -10.42 -21.41 -12.21
N ILE A 233 -9.37 -20.72 -11.75
CA ILE A 233 -8.29 -20.22 -12.62
C ILE A 233 -6.93 -20.78 -12.19
N PRO A 234 -6.03 -21.06 -13.15
CA PRO A 234 -4.65 -21.39 -12.82
C PRO A 234 -3.91 -20.16 -12.34
N VAL A 235 -3.14 -20.29 -11.26
CA VAL A 235 -2.30 -19.24 -10.70
C VAL A 235 -0.88 -19.75 -10.42
N PRO A 236 0.15 -18.91 -10.62
CA PRO A 236 1.50 -19.22 -10.15
C PRO A 236 1.53 -19.21 -8.62
N ARG A 237 2.47 -19.95 -8.02
CA ARG A 237 2.73 -19.79 -6.59
C ARG A 237 3.36 -18.42 -6.35
N PHE A 238 3.11 -17.86 -5.18
CA PHE A 238 3.62 -16.53 -4.87
C PHE A 238 5.16 -16.48 -4.83
N ASP A 239 5.79 -17.54 -4.34
CA ASP A 239 7.25 -17.71 -4.26
C ASP A 239 7.93 -17.99 -5.62
N GLU A 240 7.14 -18.22 -6.68
CA GLU A 240 7.64 -18.33 -8.05
C GLU A 240 7.70 -16.96 -8.75
N LEU A 241 7.15 -15.90 -8.15
CA LEU A 241 7.13 -14.57 -8.72
C LEU A 241 8.45 -13.83 -8.45
N SER A 242 8.89 -13.05 -9.43
CA SER A 242 10.11 -12.24 -9.35
C SER A 242 9.92 -10.92 -10.10
N LEU A 243 10.34 -9.82 -9.49
CA LEU A 243 10.27 -8.48 -10.09
C LEU A 243 11.53 -7.66 -9.74
N PRO A 244 12.70 -7.99 -10.34
CA PRO A 244 13.94 -7.30 -10.05
C PRO A 244 13.94 -5.88 -10.65
N TYR A 245 14.70 -4.97 -10.04
CA TYR A 245 14.87 -3.62 -10.59
C TYR A 245 15.60 -3.65 -11.94
N PHE A 246 16.75 -4.32 -12.00
CA PHE A 246 17.51 -4.49 -13.25
C PHE A 246 17.01 -5.71 -14.03
N SER A 247 16.72 -5.53 -15.32
CA SER A 247 16.22 -6.61 -16.17
C SER A 247 16.63 -6.45 -17.64
N LEU A 248 16.55 -7.54 -18.41
CA LEU A 248 16.64 -7.44 -19.86
C LEU A 248 15.35 -6.84 -20.40
N LEU A 249 15.43 -5.62 -20.93
CA LEU A 249 14.29 -4.92 -21.48
C LEU A 249 13.96 -5.43 -22.89
N PRO A 250 12.68 -5.51 -23.28
CA PRO A 250 12.31 -5.86 -24.66
C PRO A 250 13.00 -4.96 -25.68
N GLY A 251 13.63 -5.55 -26.69
CA GLY A 251 14.31 -4.82 -27.77
C GLY A 251 15.71 -4.29 -27.44
N ALA A 252 16.23 -4.55 -26.24
CA ALA A 252 17.63 -4.27 -25.92
C ALA A 252 18.54 -5.40 -26.44
N GLN A 253 19.23 -5.15 -27.56
CA GLN A 253 20.46 -5.89 -27.93
C GLN A 253 21.67 -5.23 -27.28
#